data_AF-A0A6N6N786-F1
#
_entry.id   AF-A0A6N6N786-F1
#
_cell.length_a   1.000
_cell.length_b   1.000
_cell.length_c   1.000
_cell.angle_alpha   90.00
_cell.angle_beta   90.00
_cell.angle_gamma   90.00
#
_symmetry.space_group_name_H-M   'P 1'
#
loop_
_entity.id
_entity.type
_entity.pdbx_description
1 polymer ?
#
loop_
_entity_poly.entity_id
_entity_poly.type
_entity_poly.pdbx_seq_one_letter_code
_entity_poly.pdbx_strand_id
1 'polypeptide(L)'
;MLREATRRDFDFIFSQIIEGAEHGHYDRKIANDSKAANDMNRELMSIIDKQQRIGGMSAKALVYEIEKCPVGFVVVSSVAAKNGIELLMAGIEARHRRKGHATAMIRQVVDEYRGHNVVLLARCAPESEFMFNILKKIGFGHKNTGTNGFRGLGYLV
;
A
#
# COMPACT_ATOMS: atom_id res chain seq x y z
N MET A 1 8.96 -1.54 -13.08
CA MET A 1 9.97 -2.09 -12.16
C MET A 1 9.71 -1.52 -10.80
N LEU A 2 9.76 -2.34 -9.76
CA LEU A 2 9.62 -1.88 -8.38
C LEU A 2 11.01 -1.51 -7.82
N ARG A 3 11.10 -0.39 -7.13
CA ARG A 3 12.31 0.03 -6.40
C ARG A 3 11.95 0.65 -5.06
N GLU A 4 12.91 0.74 -4.16
CA GLU A 4 12.72 1.51 -2.91
C GLU A 4 12.48 2.98 -3.21
N ALA A 5 11.56 3.58 -2.45
CA ALA A 5 11.29 5.00 -2.49
C ALA A 5 12.44 5.78 -1.84
N THR A 6 12.72 6.95 -2.39
CA THR A 6 13.65 7.92 -1.81
C THR A 6 12.89 9.19 -1.44
N ARG A 7 13.55 10.14 -0.77
CA ARG A 7 12.94 11.46 -0.50
C ARG A 7 12.44 12.18 -1.76
N ARG A 8 13.03 11.90 -2.93
CA ARG A 8 12.59 12.49 -4.21
C ARG A 8 11.19 12.00 -4.65
N ASP A 9 10.75 10.87 -4.11
CA ASP A 9 9.46 10.28 -4.42
C ASP A 9 8.36 10.70 -3.43
N PHE A 10 8.72 11.46 -2.39
CA PHE A 10 7.80 11.83 -1.31
C PHE A 10 6.54 12.52 -1.85
N ASP A 11 6.70 13.59 -2.63
CA ASP A 11 5.55 14.36 -3.14
C ASP A 11 4.65 13.51 -4.04
N PHE A 12 5.26 12.64 -4.86
CA PHE A 12 4.53 11.69 -5.69
C PHE A 12 3.68 10.75 -4.82
N ILE A 13 4.29 10.06 -3.86
CA ILE A 13 3.58 9.11 -3.00
C ILE A 13 2.51 9.81 -2.17
N PHE A 14 2.86 10.94 -1.54
CA PHE A 14 1.96 11.68 -0.67
C PHE A 14 0.74 12.20 -1.43
N SER A 15 0.92 12.75 -2.64
CA SER A 15 -0.20 13.19 -3.48
C SER A 15 -1.18 12.04 -3.80
N GLN A 16 -0.68 10.84 -4.03
CA GLN A 16 -1.50 9.66 -4.29
C GLN A 16 -2.22 9.15 -3.03
N ILE A 17 -1.63 9.35 -1.85
CA ILE A 17 -2.30 9.07 -0.57
C ILE A 17 -3.42 10.08 -0.32
N ILE A 18 -3.19 11.37 -0.56
CA ILE A 18 -4.24 12.40 -0.45
C ILE A 18 -5.39 12.08 -1.41
N GLU A 19 -5.10 11.85 -2.70
CA GLU A 19 -6.12 11.49 -3.69
C GLU A 19 -6.88 10.23 -3.26
N GLY A 20 -6.18 9.20 -2.77
CA GLY A 20 -6.80 7.98 -2.26
C GLY A 20 -7.72 8.23 -1.07
N ALA A 21 -7.34 9.12 -0.15
CA ALA A 21 -8.15 9.50 1.01
C ALA A 21 -9.40 10.29 0.60
N GLU A 22 -9.31 11.20 -0.36
CA GLU A 22 -10.47 11.94 -0.91
C GLU A 22 -11.54 10.98 -1.44
N HIS A 23 -11.10 9.90 -2.09
CA HIS A 23 -11.97 8.87 -2.67
C HIS A 23 -12.35 7.74 -1.70
N GLY A 24 -11.97 7.83 -0.42
CA GLY A 24 -12.35 6.86 0.61
C GLY A 24 -11.55 5.55 0.59
N HIS A 25 -10.46 5.47 -0.18
CA HIS A 25 -9.57 4.31 -0.16
C HIS A 25 -8.71 4.24 1.11
N TYR A 26 -8.49 5.40 1.75
CA TYR A 26 -7.79 5.59 3.02
C TYR A 26 -8.65 6.42 3.98
N ASP A 27 -8.15 6.71 5.18
CA ASP A 27 -8.85 7.58 6.14
C ASP A 27 -9.05 8.97 5.52
N ARG A 28 -10.32 9.34 5.30
CA ARG A 28 -10.73 10.63 4.71
C ARG A 28 -10.21 11.83 5.49
N LYS A 29 -9.87 11.68 6.78
CA LYS A 29 -9.26 12.76 7.56
C LYS A 29 -7.92 13.19 6.99
N ILE A 30 -7.16 12.29 6.37
CA ILE A 30 -5.86 12.62 5.76
C ILE A 30 -6.01 13.74 4.72
N ALA A 31 -7.12 13.79 3.98
CA ALA A 31 -7.39 14.84 2.99
C ALA A 31 -8.08 16.08 3.58
N ASN A 32 -8.84 15.94 4.68
CA ASN A 32 -9.75 16.99 5.16
C ASN A 32 -9.35 17.63 6.50
N ASP A 33 -8.33 17.09 7.17
CA ASP A 33 -7.85 17.56 8.47
C ASP A 33 -6.33 17.75 8.39
N SER A 34 -5.88 19.00 8.57
CA SER A 34 -4.46 19.36 8.49
C SER A 34 -3.59 18.63 9.51
N LYS A 35 -4.13 18.29 10.68
CA LYS A 35 -3.41 17.50 11.68
C LYS A 35 -3.23 16.07 11.20
N ALA A 36 -4.26 15.44 10.66
CA ALA A 36 -4.17 14.09 10.10
C ALA A 36 -3.23 14.03 8.89
N ALA A 37 -3.26 15.04 8.03
CA ALA A 37 -2.33 15.19 6.90
C ALA A 37 -0.87 15.29 7.38
N ASN A 38 -0.61 16.12 8.40
CA ASN A 38 0.72 16.27 9.00
C ASN A 38 1.19 15.00 9.70
N ASP A 39 0.30 14.28 10.38
CA ASP A 39 0.62 13.00 11.01
C ASP A 39 0.98 11.95 9.94
N MET A 40 0.25 11.90 8.81
CA MET A 40 0.58 11.03 7.68
C MET A 40 1.89 11.43 6.96
N ASN A 41 2.15 12.73 6.84
CA ASN A 41 3.41 13.24 6.28
C ASN A 41 4.61 12.73 7.09
N ARG A 42 4.55 12.88 8.42
CA ARG A 42 5.58 12.37 9.34
C ARG A 42 5.73 10.86 9.27
N GLU A 43 4.62 10.12 9.18
CA GLU A 43 4.63 8.66 9.04
C GLU A 43 5.36 8.25 7.75
N LEU A 44 4.99 8.85 6.61
CA LEU A 44 5.59 8.54 5.32
C LEU A 44 7.09 8.90 5.29
N MET A 45 7.48 10.06 5.85
CA MET A 45 8.90 10.43 5.98
C MET A 45 9.67 9.43 6.84
N SER A 46 9.10 8.96 7.96
CA SER A 46 9.73 7.92 8.78
C SER A 46 9.93 6.62 7.99
N ILE A 47 8.94 6.22 7.19
CA ILE A 47 9.02 5.01 6.37
C ILE A 47 10.09 5.15 5.28
N ILE A 48 10.18 6.31 4.62
CA ILE A 48 11.17 6.55 3.57
C ILE A 48 12.59 6.65 4.14
N ASP A 49 12.78 7.40 5.23
CA ASP A 49 14.13 7.71 5.74
C ASP A 49 14.69 6.62 6.66
N LYS A 50 13.81 5.97 7.42
CA LYS A 50 14.22 5.08 8.52
C LYS A 50 13.73 3.65 8.33
N GLN A 51 12.99 3.36 7.26
CA GLN A 51 12.37 2.06 6.99
C GLN A 51 11.56 1.53 8.18
N GLN A 52 10.83 2.43 8.84
CA GLN A 52 9.95 2.09 9.96
C GLN A 52 8.80 3.08 10.10
N ARG A 53 7.68 2.55 10.61
CA ARG A 53 6.54 3.34 11.05
C ARG A 53 6.86 4.14 12.31
N ILE A 54 6.12 5.21 12.56
CA ILE A 54 6.09 5.87 13.86
C ILE A 54 5.51 4.85 14.85
N GLY A 55 6.36 4.35 15.74
CA GLY A 55 6.04 3.22 16.63
C GLY A 55 7.01 2.04 16.50
N GLY A 56 7.95 2.08 15.54
CA GLY A 56 9.09 1.16 15.49
C GLY A 56 8.88 -0.14 14.70
N MET A 57 7.69 -0.34 14.11
CA MET A 57 7.47 -1.47 13.20
C MET A 57 8.23 -1.25 11.90
N SER A 58 8.97 -2.25 11.42
CA SER A 58 9.65 -2.18 10.13
C SER A 58 8.62 -1.97 9.02
N ALA A 59 8.95 -1.07 8.10
CA ALA A 59 8.13 -0.74 6.94
C ALA A 59 8.99 -0.17 5.83
N LYS A 60 8.56 -0.31 4.58
CA LYS A 60 9.22 0.31 3.45
C LYS A 60 8.21 0.81 2.43
N ALA A 61 8.55 1.91 1.80
CA ALA A 61 7.82 2.45 0.66
C ALA A 61 8.55 2.05 -0.62
N LEU A 62 7.78 1.58 -1.61
CA LEU A 62 8.26 1.14 -2.91
C LEU A 62 7.57 1.97 -4.00
N VAL A 63 8.31 2.34 -5.02
CA VAL A 63 7.80 3.02 -6.22
C VAL A 63 7.83 2.06 -7.39
N TYR A 64 6.71 1.98 -8.10
CA TYR A 64 6.60 1.23 -9.34
C TYR A 64 6.77 2.19 -10.52
N GLU A 65 7.79 1.92 -11.33
CA GLU A 65 8.17 2.75 -12.47
C GLU A 65 7.91 2.08 -13.82
N ILE A 66 7.61 2.91 -14.81
CA ILE A 66 7.60 2.56 -16.24
C ILE A 66 8.54 3.55 -16.92
N GLU A 67 9.54 3.05 -17.64
CA GLU A 67 10.51 3.90 -18.34
C GLU A 67 11.14 4.98 -17.43
N LYS A 68 11.45 4.62 -16.18
CA LYS A 68 11.98 5.50 -15.12
C LYS A 68 11.03 6.62 -14.67
N CYS A 69 9.75 6.56 -15.05
CA CYS A 69 8.70 7.44 -14.54
C CYS A 69 7.93 6.72 -13.43
N PRO A 70 7.83 7.30 -12.21
CA PRO A 70 6.93 6.81 -11.16
C PRO A 70 5.48 6.78 -11.63
N VAL A 71 4.84 5.63 -11.57
CA VAL A 71 3.41 5.48 -11.96
C VAL A 71 2.56 4.86 -10.84
N GLY A 72 3.17 4.35 -9.79
CA GLY A 72 2.49 3.80 -8.64
C GLY A 72 3.40 3.62 -7.43
N PHE A 73 2.80 3.28 -6.30
CA PHE A 73 3.52 3.03 -5.06
C PHE A 73 2.88 1.90 -4.27
N VAL A 74 3.67 1.27 -3.39
CA VAL A 74 3.22 0.35 -2.35
C VAL A 74 3.97 0.67 -1.06
N VAL A 75 3.27 0.70 0.06
CA VAL A 75 3.88 0.68 1.40
C VAL A 75 3.61 -0.69 2.00
N VAL A 76 4.67 -1.36 2.44
CA VAL A 76 4.58 -2.64 3.16
C VAL A 76 5.10 -2.46 4.58
N SER A 77 4.51 -3.17 5.54
CA SER A 77 4.92 -3.10 6.94
C SER A 77 4.84 -4.47 7.60
N SER A 78 5.80 -4.77 8.48
CA SER A 78 5.69 -5.88 9.41
C SER A 78 4.46 -5.73 10.31
N VAL A 79 3.84 -6.84 10.69
CA VAL A 79 2.81 -6.87 11.72
C VAL A 79 3.36 -7.51 13.00
N ALA A 80 2.71 -7.26 14.14
CA ALA A 80 3.14 -7.81 15.43
C ALA A 80 3.07 -9.35 15.50
N ALA A 81 2.20 -9.98 14.70
CA ALA A 81 2.14 -11.43 14.58
C ALA A 81 3.40 -11.98 13.91
N LYS A 82 3.96 -13.08 14.43
CA LYS A 82 5.11 -13.75 13.83
C LYS A 82 4.83 -14.04 12.34
N ASN A 83 5.75 -13.61 11.47
CA ASN A 83 5.78 -13.88 10.03
C ASN A 83 4.64 -13.27 9.19
N GLY A 84 4.11 -12.11 9.57
CA GLY A 84 3.14 -11.37 8.74
C GLY A 84 3.71 -10.08 8.15
N ILE A 85 3.32 -9.77 6.92
CA ILE A 85 3.59 -8.48 6.24
C ILE A 85 2.26 -7.91 5.74
N GLU A 86 1.94 -6.66 6.10
CA GLU A 86 0.78 -5.95 5.60
C GLU A 86 1.15 -5.12 4.36
N LEU A 87 0.38 -5.28 3.27
CA LEU A 87 0.26 -4.29 2.19
C LEU A 87 -0.54 -3.11 2.75
N LEU A 88 0.16 -2.18 3.40
CA LEU A 88 -0.43 -1.09 4.17
C LEU A 88 -1.14 -0.08 3.27
N MET A 89 -0.50 0.31 2.17
CA MET A 89 -1.06 1.24 1.17
C MET A 89 -0.58 0.85 -0.22
N ALA A 90 -1.40 1.09 -1.24
CA ALA A 90 -1.00 0.89 -2.63
C ALA A 90 -1.85 1.75 -3.56
N GLY A 91 -1.21 2.44 -4.51
CA GLY A 91 -1.90 3.31 -5.46
C GLY A 91 -1.21 3.33 -6.81
N ILE A 92 -1.98 3.60 -7.86
CA ILE A 92 -1.50 3.87 -9.22
C ILE A 92 -1.98 5.28 -9.60
N GLU A 93 -1.10 6.08 -10.17
CA GLU A 93 -1.42 7.41 -10.69
C GLU A 93 -2.59 7.35 -11.67
N ALA A 94 -3.56 8.27 -11.55
CA ALA A 94 -4.83 8.21 -12.26
C ALA A 94 -4.70 7.94 -13.78
N ARG A 95 -3.76 8.62 -14.45
CA ARG A 95 -3.48 8.46 -15.89
C ARG A 95 -2.89 7.09 -16.29
N HIS A 96 -2.44 6.31 -15.31
CA HIS A 96 -1.87 4.97 -15.48
C HIS A 96 -2.81 3.84 -15.00
N ARG A 97 -4.00 4.17 -14.47
CA ARG A 97 -4.98 3.17 -14.03
C ARG A 97 -5.58 2.38 -15.19
N ARG A 98 -6.12 1.19 -14.89
CA ARG A 98 -6.76 0.26 -15.84
C ARG A 98 -5.86 -0.27 -16.97
N LYS A 99 -4.53 -0.11 -16.84
CA LYS A 99 -3.51 -0.62 -17.79
C LYS A 99 -2.77 -1.87 -17.27
N GLY A 100 -3.29 -2.51 -16.21
CA GLY A 100 -2.68 -3.69 -15.59
C GLY A 100 -1.49 -3.41 -14.65
N HIS A 101 -1.07 -2.15 -14.51
CA HIS A 101 0.10 -1.79 -13.68
C HIS A 101 -0.07 -2.13 -12.19
N ALA A 102 -1.26 -1.96 -11.62
CA ALA A 102 -1.53 -2.39 -10.24
C ALA A 102 -1.29 -3.89 -10.05
N THR A 103 -1.79 -4.73 -10.97
CA THR A 103 -1.59 -6.18 -10.92
C THR A 103 -0.11 -6.55 -11.05
N ALA A 104 0.62 -5.92 -11.98
CA ALA A 104 2.05 -6.15 -12.16
C ALA A 104 2.86 -5.74 -10.92
N MET A 105 2.56 -4.57 -10.36
CA MET A 105 3.18 -4.04 -9.14
C MET A 105 2.97 -4.97 -7.95
N ILE A 106 1.73 -5.37 -7.67
CA ILE A 106 1.43 -6.27 -6.54
C ILE A 106 2.04 -7.65 -6.73
N ARG A 107 2.10 -8.19 -7.96
CA ARG A 107 2.82 -9.44 -8.22
C ARG A 107 4.30 -9.35 -7.88
N GLN A 108 4.97 -8.26 -8.24
CA GLN A 108 6.39 -8.07 -7.88
C GLN A 108 6.57 -8.03 -6.36
N VAL A 109 5.66 -7.40 -5.62
CA VAL A 109 5.68 -7.45 -4.15
C VAL A 109 5.49 -8.88 -3.64
N VAL A 110 4.52 -9.62 -4.18
CA VAL A 110 4.28 -11.02 -3.78
C VAL A 110 5.50 -11.90 -4.07
N ASP A 111 6.12 -11.74 -5.23
CA ASP A 111 7.28 -12.52 -5.65
C ASP A 111 8.50 -12.24 -4.74
N GLU A 112 8.64 -11.03 -4.20
CA GLU A 112 9.70 -10.68 -3.22
C GLU A 112 9.62 -11.53 -1.93
N TYR A 113 8.41 -11.93 -1.52
CA TYR A 113 8.19 -12.69 -0.30
C TYR A 113 7.95 -14.18 -0.55
N ARG A 114 7.95 -14.63 -1.81
CA ARG A 114 7.68 -16.03 -2.13
C ARG A 114 8.76 -16.95 -1.56
N GLY A 115 8.35 -18.03 -0.90
CA GLY A 115 9.25 -19.01 -0.29
C GLY A 115 9.79 -18.60 1.08
N HIS A 116 9.41 -17.44 1.60
CA HIS A 116 9.79 -16.98 2.95
C HIS A 116 8.84 -17.50 4.05
N ASN A 117 7.80 -18.26 3.70
CA ASN A 117 6.78 -18.77 4.63
C ASN A 117 6.15 -17.64 5.46
N VAL A 118 5.80 -16.55 4.77
CA VAL A 118 5.18 -15.36 5.37
C VAL A 118 3.75 -15.23 4.89
N VAL A 119 2.90 -14.64 5.73
CA VAL A 119 1.53 -14.29 5.37
C VAL A 119 1.49 -12.83 4.95
N LEU A 120 1.21 -12.59 3.66
CA LEU A 120 0.87 -11.26 3.19
C LEU A 120 -0.59 -10.95 3.56
N LEU A 121 -0.79 -9.81 4.19
CA LEU A 121 -2.07 -9.31 4.65
C LEU A 121 -2.43 -8.04 3.89
N ALA A 122 -3.71 -7.82 3.66
CA ALA A 122 -4.20 -6.56 3.10
C ALA A 122 -5.57 -6.23 3.67
N ARG A 123 -5.90 -4.93 3.73
CA ARG A 123 -7.25 -4.46 4.04
C ARG A 123 -7.70 -3.53 2.94
N CYS A 124 -8.89 -3.79 2.39
CA CYS A 124 -9.49 -2.94 1.38
C CYS A 124 -10.73 -2.24 1.95
N ALA A 125 -10.77 -0.92 1.80
CA ALA A 125 -12.00 -0.15 2.00
C ALA A 125 -13.13 -0.65 1.07
N PRO A 126 -14.41 -0.39 1.40
CA PRO A 126 -15.52 -0.64 0.49
C PRO A 126 -15.30 -0.05 -0.91
N GLU A 127 -14.79 1.18 -0.96
CA GLU A 127 -14.49 1.92 -2.19
C GLU A 127 -13.38 1.28 -3.03
N SER A 128 -12.50 0.48 -2.41
CA SER A 128 -11.33 -0.15 -3.05
C SER A 128 -11.66 -1.47 -3.79
N GLU A 129 -12.82 -1.55 -4.44
CA GLU A 129 -13.32 -2.76 -5.13
C GLU A 129 -12.35 -3.30 -6.18
N PHE A 130 -11.73 -2.40 -6.95
CA PHE A 130 -10.78 -2.80 -7.98
C PHE A 130 -9.53 -3.47 -7.40
N MET A 131 -8.98 -2.90 -6.31
CA MET A 131 -7.83 -3.49 -5.63
C MET A 131 -8.18 -4.82 -4.96
N PHE A 132 -9.36 -4.92 -4.34
CA PHE A 132 -9.87 -6.17 -3.76
C PHE A 132 -9.88 -7.31 -4.80
N ASN A 133 -10.41 -7.03 -5.99
CA ASN A 133 -10.47 -8.00 -7.08
C ASN A 133 -9.10 -8.34 -7.65
N ILE A 134 -8.16 -7.39 -7.70
CA ILE A 134 -6.76 -7.66 -8.07
C ILE A 134 -6.13 -8.64 -7.07
N LEU A 135 -6.24 -8.36 -5.77
CA LEU A 135 -5.66 -9.19 -4.72
C LEU A 135 -6.21 -10.62 -4.79
N LYS A 136 -7.54 -10.77 -4.94
CA LYS A 136 -8.16 -12.09 -5.13
C LYS A 136 -7.60 -12.84 -6.35
N LYS A 137 -7.46 -12.18 -7.49
CA LYS A 137 -6.89 -12.79 -8.71
C LYS A 137 -5.42 -13.18 -8.56
N ILE A 138 -4.69 -12.53 -7.66
CA ILE A 138 -3.28 -12.83 -7.38
C ILE A 138 -3.11 -14.01 -6.40
N GLY A 139 -4.15 -14.36 -5.64
CA GLY A 139 -4.14 -15.50 -4.72
C GLY A 139 -4.55 -15.16 -3.28
N PHE A 140 -4.81 -13.88 -2.97
CA PHE A 140 -5.28 -13.50 -1.65
C PHE A 140 -6.68 -14.06 -1.38
N GLY A 141 -6.83 -14.80 -0.28
CA GLY A 141 -8.12 -15.25 0.23
C GLY A 141 -8.78 -14.17 1.07
N HIS A 142 -10.07 -13.92 0.83
CA HIS A 142 -10.89 -13.08 1.71
C HIS A 142 -11.07 -13.79 3.06
N LYS A 143 -10.81 -13.09 4.16
CA LYS A 143 -10.86 -13.64 5.52
C LYS A 143 -12.08 -13.15 6.30
N ASN A 144 -12.38 -11.86 6.22
CA ASN A 144 -13.48 -11.24 6.95
C ASN A 144 -13.89 -9.90 6.32
N THR A 145 -15.07 -9.43 6.70
CA THR A 145 -15.54 -8.07 6.43
C THR A 145 -15.92 -7.44 7.77
N GLY A 146 -15.30 -6.31 8.13
CA GLY A 146 -15.60 -5.58 9.35
C GLY A 146 -16.93 -4.82 9.26
N THR A 147 -17.40 -4.28 10.39
CA THR A 147 -18.67 -3.54 10.51
C THR A 147 -18.74 -2.31 9.59
N ASN A 148 -17.60 -1.70 9.29
CA ASN A 148 -17.50 -0.55 8.39
C ASN A 148 -17.24 -0.95 6.93
N GLY A 149 -17.46 -2.23 6.58
CA GLY A 149 -17.32 -2.77 5.22
C GLY A 149 -15.87 -3.01 4.75
N PHE A 150 -14.86 -2.74 5.60
CA PHE A 150 -13.48 -3.06 5.29
C PHE A 150 -13.27 -4.57 5.17
N ARG A 151 -12.62 -5.00 4.10
CA ARG A 151 -12.39 -6.41 3.78
C ARG A 151 -10.94 -6.79 4.08
N GLY A 152 -10.75 -7.74 4.97
CA GLY A 152 -9.43 -8.31 5.28
C GLY A 152 -9.10 -9.47 4.35
N LEU A 153 -7.89 -9.48 3.80
CA LEU A 153 -7.39 -10.54 2.94
C LEU A 153 -6.04 -11.07 3.45
N GLY A 154 -5.75 -12.33 3.15
CA GLY A 154 -4.47 -12.97 3.47
C GLY A 154 -4.01 -13.94 2.40
N TYR A 155 -2.69 -14.03 2.20
CA TYR A 155 -2.04 -14.94 1.28
C TYR A 155 -0.75 -15.50 1.91
N LEU A 156 -0.67 -16.82 2.07
CA LEU A 156 0.58 -17.49 2.44
C LEU A 156 1.45 -17.63 1.19
N VAL A 157 2.66 -17.05 1.21
CA VAL A 157 3.60 -17.00 0.09
C VAL A 157 4.93 -17.65 0.39
#